data_AF-A0A6M0GBX4-F1
#
_entry.id   AF-A0A6M0GBX4-F1
#
_cell.length_a   1.000
_cell.length_b   1.000
_cell.length_c   1.000
_cell.angle_alpha   90.00
_cell.angle_beta   90.00
_cell.angle_gamma   90.00
#
_symmetry.space_group_name_H-M   'P 1'
#
loop_
_entity.id
_entity.type
_entity.pdbx_description
1 polymer ?
#
loop_
_entity_poly.entity_id
_entity_poly.type
_entity_poly.pdbx_seq_one_letter_code
_entity_poly.pdbx_strand_id
1 'polypeptide(L)'
;MLSSQEQTQLMTQVSVLEALQRLIDVVAQLRSPDGCPWDRSQTLDTLTPYVIEEAYEVVDAIKSGDTQAIAEELGDLLLQVVLQAQIASE
;
A
#
# COMPACT_ATOMS: atom_id res chain seq x y z
N MET A 1 12.02 31.07 -11.89
CA MET A 1 11.16 31.09 -10.69
C MET A 1 9.96 30.22 -11.03
N LEU A 2 9.74 29.12 -10.33
CA LEU A 2 8.59 28.23 -10.61
C LEU A 2 7.29 28.97 -10.28
N SER A 3 6.26 28.78 -11.09
CA SER A 3 4.92 29.30 -10.82
C SER A 3 4.33 28.70 -9.54
N SER A 4 3.35 29.38 -8.94
CA SER A 4 2.66 28.86 -7.74
C SER A 4 2.02 27.49 -7.97
N GLN A 5 1.52 27.21 -9.18
CA GLN A 5 0.97 25.90 -9.56
C GLN A 5 2.04 24.82 -9.61
N GLU A 6 3.22 25.10 -10.19
CA GLU A 6 4.35 24.18 -10.23
C GLU A 6 4.91 23.91 -8.83
N GLN A 7 4.92 24.90 -7.94
CA GLN A 7 5.33 24.73 -6.54
C GLN A 7 4.34 23.83 -5.78
N THR A 8 3.03 24.02 -5.95
CA THR A 8 2.01 23.15 -5.33
C THR A 8 2.13 21.72 -5.84
N GLN A 9 2.28 21.52 -7.15
CA GLN A 9 2.40 20.18 -7.73
C GLN A 9 3.67 19.45 -7.27
N LEU A 10 4.80 20.17 -7.16
CA LEU A 10 6.04 19.62 -6.61
C LEU A 10 5.86 19.21 -5.14
N MET A 11 5.25 20.06 -4.32
CA MET A 11 4.98 19.74 -2.91
C MET A 11 4.05 18.53 -2.76
N THR A 12 3.01 18.42 -3.60
CA THR A 12 2.13 17.24 -3.61
C THR A 12 2.90 15.97 -3.98
N GLN A 13 3.74 16.02 -5.02
CA GLN A 13 4.56 14.86 -5.42
C GLN A 13 5.50 14.41 -4.29
N VAL A 14 6.15 15.35 -3.60
CA VAL A 14 7.01 15.04 -2.45
C VAL A 14 6.20 14.35 -1.36
N SER A 15 5.02 14.86 -1.01
CA SER A 15 4.19 14.26 0.06
C SER A 15 3.72 12.83 -0.28
N VAL A 16 3.44 12.54 -1.56
CA VAL A 16 3.04 11.19 -2.00
C VAL A 16 4.19 10.21 -1.88
N LEU A 17 5.39 10.61 -2.30
CA LEU A 17 6.58 9.78 -2.17
C LEU A 17 6.94 9.52 -0.70
N GLU A 18 6.80 10.53 0.17
CA GLU A 18 6.98 10.38 1.62
C GLU A 18 5.96 9.41 2.24
N ALA A 19 4.71 9.44 1.79
CA ALA A 19 3.67 8.51 2.25
C ALA A 19 3.97 7.08 1.80
N LEU A 20 4.37 6.88 0.54
CA LEU A 20 4.75 5.56 0.04
C LEU A 20 5.99 5.01 0.75
N GLN A 21 7.00 5.85 0.98
CA GLN A 21 8.18 5.46 1.74
C GLN A 21 7.80 5.03 3.16
N ARG A 22 6.88 5.75 3.80
CA ARG A 22 6.39 5.39 5.14
C ARG A 22 5.68 4.04 5.15
N LEU A 23 4.90 3.71 4.12
CA LEU A 23 4.28 2.39 3.99
C LEU A 23 5.35 1.29 3.87
N ILE A 24 6.37 1.50 3.03
CA ILE A 24 7.51 0.58 2.89
C ILE A 24 8.21 0.38 4.24
N ASP A 25 8.50 1.47 4.95
CA ASP A 25 9.19 1.43 6.25
C ASP A 25 8.35 0.68 7.31
N VAL A 26 7.03 0.89 7.32
CA VAL A 26 6.11 0.17 8.22
C VAL A 26 6.12 -1.33 7.92
N VAL A 27 6.00 -1.72 6.66
CA VAL A 27 6.04 -3.14 6.24
C VAL A 27 7.38 -3.78 6.62
N ALA A 28 8.50 -3.10 6.37
CA ALA A 28 9.82 -3.56 6.76
C ALA A 28 9.93 -3.73 8.28
N GLN A 29 9.39 -2.79 9.07
CA GLN A 29 9.34 -2.89 10.52
C GLN A 29 8.50 -4.08 11.01
N LEU A 30 7.32 -4.30 10.41
CA LEU A 30 6.45 -5.43 10.72
C LEU A 30 7.13 -6.78 10.42
N ARG A 31 7.98 -6.84 9.40
CA ARG A 31 8.74 -8.05 9.03
C ARG A 31 10.11 -8.20 9.70
N SER A 32 10.56 -7.19 10.43
CA SER A 32 11.82 -7.24 11.19
C SER A 32 11.81 -8.38 12.23
N PRO A 33 12.97 -8.82 12.77
CA PRO A 33 13.02 -9.91 13.76
C PRO A 33 12.11 -9.70 14.98
N ASP A 34 11.96 -8.45 15.42
CA ASP A 34 11.11 -8.03 16.56
C ASP A 34 9.72 -7.52 16.11
N GLY A 35 9.39 -7.73 14.83
CA GLY A 35 8.14 -7.32 14.21
C GLY A 35 6.94 -8.21 14.56
N CYS A 36 5.85 -8.02 13.82
CA CYS A 36 4.62 -8.74 14.02
C CYS A 36 4.78 -10.25 13.67
N PRO A 37 4.45 -11.18 14.59
CA PRO A 37 4.60 -12.60 14.32
C PRO A 37 3.78 -13.09 13.12
N TRP A 38 2.57 -12.54 12.92
CA TRP A 38 1.72 -12.91 11.79
C TRP A 38 2.35 -12.51 10.47
N ASP A 39 2.76 -11.24 10.33
CA ASP A 39 3.40 -10.72 9.11
C ASP A 39 4.64 -11.54 8.77
N ARG A 40 5.53 -11.77 9.74
CA ARG A 40 6.76 -12.56 9.54
C ARG A 40 6.51 -13.99 9.07
N SER A 41 5.40 -14.60 9.49
CA SER A 41 5.05 -15.97 9.09
C SER A 41 4.51 -16.07 7.66
N GLN A 42 4.18 -14.94 7.03
CA GLN A 42 3.64 -14.93 5.67
C GLN A 42 4.69 -15.22 4.61
N THR A 43 4.22 -15.85 3.54
CA THR A 43 4.94 -16.17 2.31
C THR A 43 4.11 -15.68 1.11
N LEU A 44 4.69 -15.67 -0.10
CA LEU A 44 3.94 -15.34 -1.32
C LEU A 44 2.71 -16.26 -1.50
N ASP A 45 2.85 -17.55 -1.19
CA ASP A 45 1.77 -18.52 -1.32
C ASP A 45 0.65 -18.27 -0.28
N THR A 46 0.99 -17.96 0.97
CA THR A 46 -0.02 -17.70 2.01
C THR A 46 -0.76 -16.38 1.79
N LEU A 47 -0.13 -15.42 1.09
CA LEU A 47 -0.73 -14.11 0.78
C LEU A 47 -1.54 -14.07 -0.52
N THR A 48 -1.38 -15.06 -1.41
CA THR A 48 -2.13 -15.14 -2.68
C THR A 48 -3.66 -14.94 -2.53
N PRO A 49 -4.37 -15.56 -1.57
CA PRO A 49 -5.81 -15.34 -1.45
C PRO A 49 -6.17 -13.90 -1.10
N TYR A 50 -5.37 -13.21 -0.29
CA TYR A 50 -5.63 -11.83 0.12
C TYR A 50 -5.53 -10.87 -1.07
N VAL A 51 -4.55 -11.04 -1.96
CA VAL A 51 -4.47 -10.22 -3.19
C VAL A 51 -5.75 -10.33 -4.03
N ILE A 52 -6.31 -11.53 -4.10
CA ILE A 52 -7.54 -11.78 -4.87
C ILE A 52 -8.73 -11.12 -4.17
N GLU A 53 -8.84 -11.26 -2.85
CA GLU A 53 -9.87 -10.63 -2.02
C GLU A 53 -9.89 -9.11 -2.20
N GLU A 54 -8.78 -8.43 -1.92
CA GLU A 54 -8.65 -6.97 -2.05
C GLU A 54 -8.96 -6.51 -3.48
N ALA A 55 -8.55 -7.28 -4.50
CA ALA A 55 -8.85 -6.94 -5.90
C ALA A 55 -10.36 -6.99 -6.20
N TYR A 56 -11.09 -7.94 -5.62
CA TYR A 56 -12.55 -8.00 -5.76
C TYR A 56 -13.22 -6.89 -4.95
N GLU A 57 -12.73 -6.56 -3.76
CA GLU A 57 -13.25 -5.47 -2.94
C GLU A 57 -13.06 -4.11 -3.62
N VAL A 58 -11.90 -3.85 -4.22
CA VAL A 58 -11.67 -2.68 -5.08
C VAL A 58 -12.70 -2.59 -6.20
N VAL A 59 -12.96 -3.71 -6.89
CA VAL A 59 -13.94 -3.76 -7.98
C VAL A 59 -15.34 -3.42 -7.48
N ASP A 60 -15.73 -3.94 -6.31
CA ASP A 60 -17.06 -3.69 -5.75
C ASP A 60 -17.21 -2.28 -5.18
N ALA A 61 -16.17 -1.72 -4.57
CA ALA A 61 -16.11 -0.32 -4.18
C ALA A 61 -16.22 0.63 -5.39
N ILE A 62 -15.56 0.31 -6.52
CA ILE A 62 -15.70 1.09 -7.76
C ILE A 62 -17.15 1.04 -8.28
N LYS A 63 -17.79 -0.13 -8.24
CA LYS A 63 -19.19 -0.27 -8.68
C LYS A 63 -20.18 0.47 -7.78
N SER A 64 -19.89 0.57 -6.48
CA SER A 64 -20.76 1.29 -5.55
C SER A 64 -20.71 2.81 -5.75
N GLY A 65 -19.60 3.32 -6.32
CA GLY A 65 -19.35 4.75 -6.49
C GLY A 65 -19.01 5.47 -5.19
N ASP A 66 -18.78 4.72 -4.10
CA ASP A 66 -18.37 5.28 -2.82
C ASP A 66 -16.86 5.59 -2.86
N THR A 67 -16.54 6.87 -2.97
CA THR A 67 -15.15 7.34 -3.03
C THR A 67 -14.34 7.03 -1.79
N GLN A 68 -14.98 6.88 -0.62
CA GLN A 68 -14.28 6.51 0.60
C GLN A 68 -13.89 5.04 0.56
N ALA A 69 -14.85 4.16 0.24
CA ALA A 69 -14.58 2.74 0.08
C ALA A 69 -13.50 2.49 -0.99
N ILE A 70 -13.57 3.19 -2.13
CA ILE A 70 -12.56 3.07 -3.19
C ILE A 70 -11.15 3.39 -2.66
N ALA A 71 -11.01 4.42 -1.84
CA ALA A 71 -9.71 4.80 -1.28
C ALA A 71 -9.20 3.79 -0.24
N GLU A 72 -10.10 3.19 0.53
CA GLU A 72 -9.80 2.14 1.52
C GLU A 72 -9.28 0.88 0.84
N GLU A 73 -10.07 0.29 -0.08
CA GLU A 73 -9.70 -0.96 -0.75
C GLU A 73 -8.45 -0.80 -1.65
N LEU A 74 -8.27 0.37 -2.28
CA LEU A 74 -7.05 0.65 -3.03
C LEU A 74 -5.82 0.74 -2.11
N GLY A 75 -6.01 1.21 -0.88
CA GLY A 75 -4.97 1.25 0.15
C GLY A 75 -4.58 -0.16 0.60
N ASP A 76 -5.57 -1.02 0.83
CA ASP A 76 -5.34 -2.40 1.28
C ASP A 76 -4.71 -3.26 0.18
N LEU A 77 -5.16 -3.11 -1.08
CA LEU A 77 -4.48 -3.72 -2.22
C LEU A 77 -3.03 -3.22 -2.37
N LEU A 78 -2.76 -1.93 -2.14
CA LEU A 78 -1.40 -1.39 -2.18
C LEU A 78 -0.52 -1.96 -1.06
N LEU A 79 -1.07 -2.16 0.14
CA LEU A 79 -0.39 -2.84 1.24
C LEU A 79 0.01 -4.27 0.82
N GLN A 80 -0.90 -5.03 0.21
CA GLN A 80 -0.58 -6.39 -0.28
C GLN A 80 0.56 -6.41 -1.30
N VAL A 81 0.63 -5.40 -2.18
CA VAL A 81 1.73 -5.25 -3.15
C VAL A 81 3.06 -5.01 -2.43
N VAL A 82 3.10 -4.06 -1.48
CA VAL A 82 4.33 -3.71 -0.75
C VAL A 82 4.80 -4.87 0.15
N LEU A 83 3.88 -5.54 0.85
CA LEU A 83 4.18 -6.67 1.71
C LEU A 83 4.82 -7.83 0.93
N GLN A 84 4.25 -8.19 -0.22
CA GLN A 84 4.81 -9.26 -1.04
C GLN A 84 6.10 -8.86 -1.75
N ALA A 85 6.26 -7.59 -2.14
CA ALA A 85 7.52 -7.09 -2.66
C ALA A 85 8.64 -7.18 -1.61
N GLN A 86 8.35 -6.84 -0.35
CA GLN A 86 9.27 -7.02 0.78
C GLN A 86 9.65 -8.50 0.94
N ILE A 87 8.68 -9.42 0.98
CA ILE A 87 8.94 -10.87 1.06
C ILE A 87 9.80 -11.37 -0.09
N ALA A 88 9.55 -10.90 -1.32
CA ALA A 88 10.31 -11.31 -2.49
C ALA A 88 11.74 -10.76 -2.53
N SER A 89 12.04 -9.73 -1.73
CA SER A 89 13.37 -9.11 -1.61
C SER A 89 14.25 -9.69 -0.51
N GLU A 90 13.66 -10.49 0.41
CA GLU A 90 14.34 -11.22 1.50
C GLU A 90 15.08 -12.46 0.98
#